data_AF-A0A6B3FPQ3-F1
#
_entry.id   AF-A0A6B3FPQ3-F1
#
_cell.length_a   1.000
_cell.length_b   1.000
_cell.length_c   1.000
_cell.angle_alpha   90.00
_cell.angle_beta   90.00
_cell.angle_gamma   90.00
#
_symmetry.space_group_name_H-M   'P 1'
#
loop_
_entity.id
_entity.type
_entity.pdbx_description
1 polymer ?
#
loop_
_entity_poly.entity_id
_entity_poly.type
_entity_poly.pdbx_seq_one_letter_code
_entity_poly.pdbx_strand_id
1 'polypeptide(L)' 'PQLSAFVSQGSLQDISSYLTEDVRKKFLPQTIEMTTLGGKNWAVPFDAAPQVFYYRKDFFTEHSIEPPTTWD' A
#
# COMPACT_ATOMS: atom_id res chain seq x y z
N PRO A 1 -9.57 -2.42 -0.51
CA PRO A 1 -11.02 -2.10 -0.57
C PRO A 1 -11.92 -2.81 0.47
N GLN A 2 -11.50 -3.95 1.07
CA GLN A 2 -12.37 -4.71 1.98
C GLN A 2 -12.32 -4.24 3.45
N LEU A 3 -11.20 -3.64 3.90
CA LEU A 3 -10.99 -3.34 5.31
C LEU A 3 -12.04 -2.38 5.88
N SER A 4 -12.34 -1.27 5.19
CA SER A 4 -13.33 -0.29 5.65
C SER A 4 -14.73 -0.88 5.77
N ALA A 5 -15.14 -1.75 4.84
CA ALA A 5 -16.44 -2.42 4.89
C ALA A 5 -16.57 -3.32 6.13
N PHE A 6 -15.55 -4.12 6.45
CA PHE A 6 -15.57 -4.98 7.64
C PHE A 6 -15.51 -4.18 8.95
N VAL A 7 -14.80 -3.05 8.98
CA VAL A 7 -14.83 -2.12 10.13
C VAL A 7 -16.23 -1.54 10.32
N SER A 8 -16.88 -1.05 9.26
CA SER A 8 -18.24 -0.50 9.34
C SER A 8 -19.30 -1.52 9.76
N GLN A 9 -19.09 -2.81 9.46
CA GLN A 9 -19.95 -3.91 9.91
C GLN A 9 -19.69 -4.34 11.36
N GLY A 10 -18.63 -3.81 12.01
CA GLY A 10 -18.24 -4.23 13.36
C GLY A 10 -17.65 -5.64 13.41
N SER A 11 -17.19 -6.18 12.27
CA SER A 11 -16.72 -7.56 12.16
C SER A 11 -15.27 -7.76 12.60
N LEU A 12 -14.56 -6.68 12.93
CA LEU A 12 -13.13 -6.71 13.27
C LEU A 12 -12.89 -6.24 14.71
N GLN A 13 -11.82 -6.76 15.29
CA GLN A 13 -11.30 -6.30 16.57
C GLN A 13 -10.35 -5.11 16.35
N ASP A 14 -10.46 -4.10 17.21
CA ASP A 14 -9.46 -3.04 17.33
C ASP A 14 -8.16 -3.64 17.90
N ILE A 15 -7.06 -3.51 17.14
CA ILE A 15 -5.75 -4.06 17.51
C ILE A 15 -4.75 -2.96 17.89
N SER A 16 -5.20 -1.74 18.16
CA SER A 16 -4.33 -0.59 18.43
C SER A 16 -3.36 -0.84 19.59
N SER A 17 -3.79 -1.57 20.62
CA SER A 17 -2.95 -1.95 21.77
C SER A 17 -1.79 -2.89 21.42
N TYR A 18 -1.90 -3.65 20.33
CA TYR A 18 -0.87 -4.58 19.86
C TYR A 18 0.14 -3.91 18.90
N LEU A 19 -0.24 -2.79 18.27
CA LEU A 19 0.68 -1.96 17.47
C LEU A 19 1.44 -0.96 18.36
N THR A 20 2.29 -1.50 19.24
CA THR A 20 3.23 -0.71 20.03
C THR A 20 4.22 0.05 19.13
N GLU A 21 4.94 1.04 19.67
CA GLU A 21 5.94 1.77 18.91
C GLU A 21 7.01 0.85 18.30
N ASP A 22 7.45 -0.16 19.02
CA ASP A 22 8.46 -1.10 18.54
C ASP A 22 7.93 -2.01 17.42
N VAL A 23 6.63 -2.29 17.40
CA VAL A 23 5.99 -2.96 16.26
C VAL A 23 5.87 -2.01 15.08
N ARG A 24 5.44 -0.77 15.30
CA ARG A 24 5.27 0.25 14.24
C ARG A 24 6.57 0.55 13.50
N LYS A 25 7.71 0.60 14.21
CA LYS A 25 9.04 0.81 13.61
C LYS A 25 9.46 -0.26 12.59
N LYS A 26 8.79 -1.42 12.57
CA LYS A 26 9.04 -2.49 11.58
C LYS A 26 8.34 -2.25 10.24
N PHE A 27 7.46 -1.27 10.16
CA PHE A 27 6.66 -0.96 8.98
C PHE A 27 6.93 0.46 8.50
N LEU A 28 6.69 0.69 7.20
CA LEU A 28 6.72 2.04 6.67
C LEU A 28 5.50 2.83 7.18
N PRO A 29 5.63 4.11 7.55
CA PRO A 29 4.52 4.90 8.10
C PRO A 29 3.26 4.87 7.23
N GLN A 30 3.40 5.03 5.91
CA GLN A 30 2.28 5.00 4.97
C GLN A 30 1.52 3.68 4.96
N THR A 31 2.18 2.55 5.25
CA THR A 31 1.50 1.24 5.29
C THR A 31 0.65 1.08 6.55
N ILE A 32 1.05 1.69 7.66
CA ILE A 32 0.26 1.75 8.89
C ILE A 32 -0.99 2.62 8.68
N GLU A 33 -0.86 3.75 7.99
CA GLU A 33 -1.99 4.62 7.64
C GLU A 33 -3.05 3.89 6.81
N MET A 34 -2.65 3.04 5.87
CA MET A 34 -3.58 2.22 5.06
C MET A 34 -4.46 1.28 5.90
N THR A 35 -4.05 0.96 7.13
CA THR A 35 -4.79 0.08 8.05
C THR A 35 -5.42 0.84 9.23
N THR A 36 -5.34 2.18 9.21
CA THR A 36 -5.85 3.06 10.26
C THR A 36 -7.18 3.67 9.83
N LEU A 37 -8.24 3.44 10.60
CA LEU A 37 -9.58 3.99 10.33
C LEU A 37 -10.17 4.53 11.63
N GLY A 38 -10.61 5.79 11.60
CA GLY A 38 -11.16 6.47 12.78
C GLY A 38 -10.16 6.58 13.95
N GLY A 39 -8.87 6.69 13.65
CA GLY A 39 -7.80 6.76 14.66
C GLY A 39 -7.42 5.43 15.31
N LYS A 40 -8.00 4.30 14.86
CA LYS A 40 -7.72 2.94 15.35
C LYS A 40 -7.08 2.08 14.27
N ASN A 41 -6.30 1.08 14.69
CA ASN A 41 -5.70 0.10 13.80
C ASN A 41 -6.54 -1.18 13.75
N TRP A 42 -6.85 -1.65 12.54
CA TRP A 42 -7.76 -2.77 12.31
C TRP A 42 -7.12 -3.97 11.59
N ALA A 43 -5.88 -3.82 11.13
CA ALA A 43 -5.10 -4.87 10.49
C ALA A 43 -3.60 -4.59 10.62
N VAL A 44 -2.78 -5.62 10.43
CA VAL A 44 -1.32 -5.47 10.28
C VAL A 44 -1.01 -5.38 8.79
N PRO A 45 -0.20 -4.41 8.33
CA PRO A 45 0.17 -4.33 6.92
C PRO A 45 0.90 -5.60 6.46
N PHE A 46 0.53 -6.11 5.29
CA PHE A 46 1.15 -7.30 4.70
C PHE A 46 1.91 -6.97 3.42
N ASP A 47 1.25 -6.28 2.48
CA ASP A 47 1.83 -5.90 1.20
C ASP A 47 1.26 -4.56 0.72
N ALA A 48 2.03 -3.86 -0.10
CA ALA A 48 1.63 -2.69 -0.85
C ALA A 48 2.09 -2.86 -2.31
N ALA A 49 1.15 -2.88 -3.24
CA ALA A 49 1.43 -3.07 -4.66
C ALA A 49 1.45 -1.72 -5.39
N PRO A 50 2.61 -1.09 -5.61
CA PRO A 50 2.69 0.10 -6.46
C PRO A 50 2.41 -0.25 -7.91
N GLN A 51 1.89 0.71 -8.66
CA GLN A 51 1.78 0.57 -10.11
C GLN A 51 3.15 0.79 -10.76
N VAL A 52 3.55 -0.10 -11.67
CA VAL A 52 4.84 -0.05 -12.36
C VAL A 52 4.63 -0.24 -13.86
N PHE A 53 5.30 0.58 -14.67
CA PHE A 53 5.36 0.41 -16.12
C PHE A 53 6.60 -0.41 -16.51
N TYR A 54 6.38 -1.60 -17.07
CA TYR A 54 7.44 -2.46 -17.58
C TYR A 54 7.50 -2.37 -19.11
N TYR A 55 8.71 -2.28 -19.67
CA TYR A 55 8.93 -2.24 -21.11
C TYR A 55 10.22 -2.95 -21.51
N ARG A 56 10.34 -3.29 -22.80
CA ARG A 56 11.52 -3.94 -23.39
C ARG A 56 12.57 -2.89 -23.76
N LYS A 57 13.64 -2.79 -22.97
CA LYS A 57 14.70 -1.78 -23.16
C LYS A 57 15.38 -1.90 -24.53
N ASP A 58 15.68 -3.12 -24.96
CA ASP A 58 16.31 -3.40 -26.25
C ASP A 58 15.44 -2.96 -27.43
N PHE A 59 14.14 -3.27 -27.39
CA PHE A 59 13.17 -2.82 -28.39
C PHE A 59 13.12 -1.29 -28.48
N PHE A 60 13.09 -0.60 -27.35
CA PHE A 60 13.06 0.86 -27.29
C PHE A 60 14.35 1.47 -27.87
N THR A 61 15.51 0.92 -27.51
CA THR A 61 16.81 1.37 -28.05
C THR A 61 16.92 1.13 -29.56
N GLU A 62 16.54 -0.05 -30.06
CA GLU A 62 16.59 -0.38 -31.50
C GLU A 62 15.74 0.57 -32.35
N HIS A 63 14.60 1.01 -31.81
CA HIS A 63 13.65 1.88 -32.51
C HIS A 63 13.77 3.35 -32.14
N SER A 64 14.79 3.74 -31.36
CA SER A 64 14.98 5.12 -30.87
C SER A 64 13.74 5.70 -30.15
N ILE A 65 13.07 4.88 -29.34
CA ILE A 65 11.88 5.25 -28.55
C ILE A 65 12.31 5.58 -27.12
N GLU A 66 11.92 6.74 -26.62
CA GLU A 66 12.07 7.10 -25.21
C GLU A 66 10.91 6.56 -24.36
N PRO A 67 11.15 6.06 -23.14
CA PRO A 67 10.08 5.66 -22.22
C PRO A 67 9.15 6.84 -21.92
N PRO A 68 7.83 6.69 -22.10
CA PRO A 68 6.90 7.79 -21.86
C PRO A 68 6.85 8.13 -20.37
N THR A 69 6.80 9.43 -20.06
CA THR A 69 6.63 9.97 -18.70
C THR A 69 5.22 10.51 -18.47
N THR A 70 4.42 10.61 -19.54
CA THR A 70 3.05 11.14 -19.58
C THR A 70 2.14 10.19 -20.36
N TRP A 71 0.82 10.46 -20.33
CA TRP A 71 -0.20 9.70 -21.06
C TRP A 71 -0.45 10.20 -22.49
N ASP A 72 -0.27 11.50 -22.74
CA ASP A 72 -0.25 12.11 -24.07
C ASP A 72 1.02 11.72 -24.83
#